data_AF-A0ABD1BL36-F1
#
_entry.id   AF-A0ABD1BL36-F1
#
_cell.length_a   1.000
_cell.length_b   1.000
_cell.length_c   1.000
_cell.angle_alpha   90.00
_cell.angle_beta   90.00
_cell.angle_gamma   90.00
#
_symmetry.space_group_name_H-M   'P 1'
#
loop_
_entity.id
_entity.type
_entity.pdbx_description
1 polymer ?
#
loop_
_entity_poly.entity_id
_entity_poly.type
_entity_poly.pdbx_seq_one_letter_code
_entity_poly.pdbx_strand_id
1 'polypeptide(L)'
;MLDLSPETQEQSFDVLKSIIEYIDFSEILPFVNDIWVDIFTCMISEPTDKYLKSLVVFMSLFVVKHGEADVVCSLNKFDQNMFPTILEDIWTPFMIKITRPKEMKLVVVATTKLITETPWLLEPSSSIHWGKLLDNIITLVSQLEKESVVEEPESPEILQNEADPLREITDPKKFVVDSLGRLSSGSPGIYPQIIVEHVEEGNQKTLLQLCDVYNRRIV
;
A
#
# COMPACT_ATOMS: atom_id res chain seq x y z
N MET A 1 -7.78 6.30 24.70
CA MET A 1 -8.28 7.34 23.79
C MET A 1 -7.07 8.12 23.34
N LEU A 2 -6.57 7.81 22.14
CA LEU A 2 -5.48 8.57 21.51
C LEU A 2 -6.04 9.95 21.16
N ASP A 3 -5.34 11.02 21.53
CA ASP A 3 -5.77 12.37 21.16
C ASP A 3 -5.45 12.62 19.68
N LEU A 4 -6.46 12.43 18.83
CA LEU A 4 -6.42 12.62 17.39
C LEU A 4 -6.94 14.01 16.99
N SER A 5 -6.63 15.05 17.76
CA SER A 5 -6.88 16.44 17.36
C SER A 5 -6.19 16.76 16.02
N PRO A 6 -6.73 17.67 15.19
CA PRO A 6 -6.14 18.03 13.89
C PRO A 6 -4.66 18.43 13.95
N GLU A 7 -4.21 18.95 15.09
CA GLU A 7 -2.84 19.41 15.33
C GLU A 7 -1.88 18.25 15.70
N THR A 8 -2.40 17.15 16.27
CA THR A 8 -1.64 15.99 16.76
C THR A 8 -1.81 14.73 15.90
N GLN A 9 -2.70 14.76 14.90
CA GLN A 9 -3.05 13.62 14.03
C GLN A 9 -1.88 12.96 13.30
N GLU A 10 -0.84 13.70 12.92
CA GLU A 10 0.34 13.08 12.29
C GLU A 10 1.15 12.27 13.32
N GLN A 11 1.38 12.86 14.49
CA GLN A 11 2.15 12.26 15.58
C GLN A 11 1.46 11.02 16.13
N SER A 12 0.13 11.00 16.14
CA SER A 12 -0.62 9.82 16.54
C SER A 12 -0.45 8.66 15.57
N PHE A 13 -0.37 8.92 14.26
CA PHE A 13 -0.01 7.88 13.30
C PHE A 13 1.42 7.38 13.48
N ASP A 14 2.37 8.22 13.92
CA ASP A 14 3.73 7.76 14.25
C ASP A 14 3.73 6.79 15.44
N VAL A 15 2.92 7.06 16.46
CA VAL A 15 2.72 6.16 17.60
C VAL A 15 2.03 4.87 17.14
N LEU A 16 0.95 4.96 16.36
CA LEU A 16 0.23 3.79 15.86
C LEU A 16 1.12 2.92 14.95
N LYS A 17 1.93 3.52 14.08
CA LYS A 17 2.91 2.79 13.26
C LYS A 17 3.92 2.05 14.13
N SER A 18 4.41 2.69 15.19
CA SER A 18 5.34 2.06 16.14
C SER A 18 4.71 0.85 16.84
N ILE A 19 3.43 0.95 17.24
CA ILE A 19 2.68 -0.17 17.83
C ILE A 19 2.63 -1.35 16.85
N ILE A 20 2.18 -1.10 15.61
CA ILE A 20 2.08 -2.12 14.55
C ILE A 20 3.45 -2.71 14.17
N GLU A 21 4.52 -1.92 14.27
CA GLU A 21 5.84 -2.38 13.88
C GLU A 21 6.50 -3.33 14.90
N TYR A 22 6.32 -3.06 16.20
CA TYR A 22 7.09 -3.71 17.27
C TYR A 22 6.28 -4.68 18.13
N ILE A 23 4.95 -4.72 17.99
CA ILE A 23 4.09 -5.59 18.78
C ILE A 23 3.55 -6.71 17.91
N ASP A 24 3.47 -7.93 18.44
CA ASP A 24 2.88 -9.06 17.73
C ASP A 24 1.36 -8.88 17.56
N PHE A 25 0.82 -9.33 16.43
CA PHE A 25 -0.59 -9.12 16.11
C PHE A 25 -1.54 -9.68 17.19
N SER A 26 -1.21 -10.82 17.80
CA SER A 26 -2.02 -11.42 18.88
C SER A 26 -2.18 -10.51 20.10
N GLU A 27 -1.21 -9.63 20.36
CA GLU A 27 -1.26 -8.67 21.47
C GLU A 27 -2.00 -7.39 21.09
N ILE A 28 -1.95 -7.00 19.81
CA ILE A 28 -2.66 -5.81 19.30
C ILE A 28 -4.15 -6.12 19.04
N LEU A 29 -4.48 -7.36 18.69
CA LEU A 29 -5.81 -7.81 18.26
C LEU A 29 -6.97 -7.28 19.12
N PRO A 30 -6.90 -7.25 20.48
CA PRO A 30 -7.97 -6.71 21.31
C PRO A 30 -8.25 -5.22 21.08
N PHE A 31 -7.24 -4.46 20.64
CA PHE A 31 -7.30 -3.00 20.47
C PHE A 31 -7.56 -2.56 19.03
N VAL A 32 -7.43 -3.45 18.04
CA VAL A 32 -7.55 -3.11 16.61
C VAL A 32 -8.88 -2.41 16.29
N ASN A 33 -9.99 -2.90 16.85
CA ASN A 33 -11.30 -2.27 16.64
C ASN A 33 -11.34 -0.85 17.23
N ASP A 34 -10.80 -0.64 18.43
CA ASP A 34 -10.77 0.68 19.05
C ASP A 34 -9.90 1.66 18.26
N ILE A 35 -8.78 1.17 17.70
CA ILE A 35 -7.92 1.96 16.79
C ILE A 35 -8.72 2.40 15.55
N TRP A 36 -9.48 1.50 14.92
CA TRP A 36 -10.31 1.87 13.78
C TRP A 36 -11.43 2.85 14.15
N VAL A 37 -12.08 2.67 15.30
CA VAL A 37 -13.09 3.61 15.82
C VAL A 37 -12.50 5.00 15.98
N ASP A 38 -11.33 5.10 16.62
CA ASP A 38 -10.64 6.38 16.82
C ASP A 38 -10.31 7.03 15.46
N ILE A 39 -9.74 6.27 14.51
CA ILE A 39 -9.41 6.74 13.15
C ILE A 39 -10.67 7.23 12.41
N PHE A 40 -11.75 6.46 12.43
CA PHE A 40 -12.98 6.79 11.69
C PHE A 40 -13.72 7.97 12.32
N THR A 41 -13.69 8.09 13.65
CA THR A 41 -14.24 9.25 14.36
C THR A 41 -13.57 10.54 13.89
N CYS A 42 -12.26 10.50 13.64
CA CYS A 42 -11.53 11.64 13.10
C CYS A 42 -11.85 11.93 11.63
N MET A 43 -12.18 10.90 10.83
CA MET A 43 -12.64 11.11 9.46
C MET A 43 -13.97 11.86 9.36
N ILE A 44 -14.80 11.84 10.40
CA ILE A 44 -16.06 12.60 10.41
C ILE A 44 -15.79 14.11 10.41
N SER A 45 -14.62 14.55 10.91
CA SER A 45 -14.25 15.97 11.05
C SER A 45 -13.49 16.51 9.84
N GLU A 46 -13.98 16.25 8.62
CA GLU A 46 -13.38 16.66 7.33
C GLU A 46 -11.85 16.38 7.24
N PRO A 47 -11.46 15.18 6.80
CA PRO A 47 -10.06 14.76 6.86
C PRO A 47 -9.22 15.56 5.87
N THR A 48 -8.03 15.97 6.28
CA THR A 48 -7.06 16.63 5.39
C THR A 48 -6.40 15.63 4.44
N ASP A 49 -5.92 16.08 3.28
CA ASP A 49 -5.08 15.28 2.39
C ASP A 49 -3.88 14.65 3.12
N LYS A 50 -3.34 15.37 4.12
CA LYS A 50 -2.24 14.88 4.94
C LYS A 50 -2.67 13.70 5.80
N TYR A 51 -3.84 13.79 6.45
CA TYR A 51 -4.41 12.71 7.24
C TYR A 51 -4.66 11.46 6.41
N LEU A 52 -5.29 11.62 5.23
CA LEU A 52 -5.63 10.49 4.36
C LEU A 52 -4.37 9.78 3.83
N LYS A 53 -3.31 10.54 3.49
CA LYS A 53 -2.02 9.95 3.14
C LYS A 53 -1.40 9.18 4.32
N SER A 54 -1.40 9.76 5.53
CA SER A 54 -0.89 9.07 6.72
C SER A 54 -1.67 7.80 7.04
N LEU A 55 -2.99 7.80 6.83
CA LEU A 55 -3.83 6.62 6.97
C LEU A 55 -3.44 5.54 5.96
N VAL A 56 -3.23 5.88 4.68
CA VAL A 56 -2.76 4.91 3.67
C VAL A 56 -1.39 4.32 4.04
N VAL A 57 -0.46 5.14 4.51
CA VAL A 57 0.86 4.67 4.97
C VAL A 57 0.73 3.75 6.18
N PHE A 58 -0.10 4.10 7.16
CA PHE A 58 -0.37 3.28 8.34
C PHE A 58 -0.98 1.92 7.96
N MET A 59 -2.01 1.90 7.12
CA MET A 59 -2.60 0.65 6.65
C MET A 59 -1.60 -0.19 5.84
N SER A 60 -0.74 0.46 5.04
CA SER A 60 0.33 -0.21 4.31
C SER A 60 1.32 -0.91 5.24
N LEU A 61 1.71 -0.27 6.34
CA LEU A 61 2.55 -0.88 7.36
C LEU A 61 1.87 -2.09 8.00
N PHE A 62 0.58 -1.96 8.33
CA PHE A 62 -0.22 -3.03 8.90
C PHE A 62 -0.27 -4.24 7.96
N VAL A 63 -0.60 -4.05 6.69
CA VAL A 63 -0.59 -5.12 5.67
C VAL A 63 0.78 -5.78 5.58
N VAL A 64 1.87 -5.00 5.60
CA VAL A 64 3.22 -5.55 5.50
C VAL A 64 3.62 -6.38 6.73
N LYS A 65 3.27 -5.92 7.93
CA LYS A 65 3.70 -6.52 9.21
C LYS A 65 2.82 -7.67 9.67
N HIS A 66 1.51 -7.57 9.48
CA HIS A 66 0.55 -8.56 9.99
C HIS A 66 -0.22 -9.29 8.89
N GLY A 67 -0.19 -8.79 7.65
CA GLY A 67 -0.86 -9.42 6.51
C GLY A 67 -2.16 -8.71 6.12
N GLU A 68 -2.54 -8.86 4.86
CA GLU A 68 -3.75 -8.30 4.27
C GLU A 68 -5.02 -8.87 4.89
N ALA A 69 -5.06 -10.17 5.17
CA ALA A 69 -6.23 -10.83 5.73
C ALA A 69 -6.68 -10.17 7.04
N ASP A 70 -5.75 -9.87 7.94
CA ASP A 70 -6.05 -9.26 9.24
C ASP A 70 -6.55 -7.81 9.11
N VAL A 71 -5.98 -7.03 8.18
CA VAL A 71 -6.45 -5.67 7.87
C VAL A 71 -7.87 -5.73 7.29
N VAL A 72 -8.09 -6.54 6.26
CA VAL A 72 -9.40 -6.68 5.60
C VAL A 72 -10.46 -7.19 6.58
N CYS A 73 -10.15 -8.23 7.35
CA CYS A 73 -11.07 -8.79 8.34
C CYS A 73 -11.38 -7.79 9.46
N SER A 74 -10.42 -6.99 9.91
CA SER A 74 -10.67 -6.00 10.96
C SER A 74 -11.53 -4.84 10.49
N LEU A 75 -11.33 -4.35 9.25
CA LEU A 75 -12.17 -3.31 8.65
C LEU A 75 -13.60 -3.80 8.40
N ASN A 76 -13.74 -5.01 7.87
CA ASN A 76 -15.07 -5.56 7.53
C ASN A 76 -15.92 -5.95 8.74
N LYS A 77 -15.41 -5.82 9.98
CA LYS A 77 -16.22 -5.93 11.21
C LYS A 77 -17.19 -4.76 11.38
N PHE A 78 -16.91 -3.61 10.78
CA PHE A 78 -17.75 -2.41 10.87
C PHE A 78 -18.89 -2.45 9.86
N ASP A 79 -18.57 -2.81 8.62
CA ASP A 79 -19.52 -3.05 7.53
C ASP A 79 -18.87 -4.02 6.54
N GLN A 80 -19.66 -4.92 5.93
CA GLN A 80 -19.13 -5.92 5.00
C GLN A 80 -18.42 -5.32 3.76
N ASN A 81 -18.73 -4.06 3.42
CA ASN A 81 -18.13 -3.33 2.32
C ASN A 81 -17.12 -2.27 2.80
N MET A 82 -16.77 -2.25 4.08
CA MET A 82 -15.87 -1.23 4.64
C MET A 82 -14.51 -1.22 3.94
N PHE A 83 -13.88 -2.39 3.74
CA PHE A 83 -12.61 -2.45 3.02
C PHE A 83 -12.72 -1.98 1.56
N PRO A 84 -13.66 -2.48 0.73
CA PRO A 84 -13.89 -1.93 -0.61
C PRO A 84 -14.06 -0.41 -0.64
N THR A 85 -14.90 0.15 0.25
CA THR A 85 -15.12 1.60 0.34
C THR A 85 -13.85 2.36 0.68
N ILE A 86 -13.08 1.93 1.69
CA ILE A 86 -11.81 2.56 2.04
C ILE A 86 -10.80 2.45 0.89
N LEU A 87 -10.77 1.32 0.19
CA LEU A 87 -9.85 1.11 -0.92
C LEU A 87 -10.15 2.06 -2.09
N GLU A 88 -11.42 2.23 -2.42
CA GLU A 88 -11.90 3.09 -3.51
C GLU A 88 -11.78 4.58 -3.16
N ASP A 89 -12.28 4.99 -1.99
CA ASP A 89 -12.42 6.40 -1.62
C ASP A 89 -11.15 6.99 -1.00
N ILE A 90 -10.29 6.15 -0.41
CA ILE A 90 -9.11 6.59 0.33
C ILE A 90 -7.82 6.00 -0.25
N TRP A 91 -7.67 4.67 -0.31
CA TRP A 91 -6.38 4.08 -0.68
C TRP A 91 -5.96 4.46 -2.10
N THR A 92 -6.83 4.18 -3.07
CA THR A 92 -6.55 4.38 -4.50
C THR A 92 -6.22 5.85 -4.84
N PRO A 93 -7.02 6.85 -4.43
CA PRO A 93 -6.72 8.25 -4.80
C PRO A 93 -5.56 8.87 -4.01
N PHE A 94 -5.26 8.41 -2.80
CA PHE A 94 -4.22 9.03 -1.96
C PHE A 94 -2.86 8.34 -2.04
N MET A 95 -2.78 7.07 -2.44
CA MET A 95 -1.48 6.38 -2.59
C MET A 95 -0.55 7.10 -3.57
N ILE A 96 -1.07 7.63 -4.67
CA ILE A 96 -0.28 8.37 -5.69
C ILE A 96 0.18 9.76 -5.23
N LYS A 97 -0.35 10.26 -4.09
CA LYS A 97 0.01 11.55 -3.52
C LYS A 97 1.13 11.44 -2.47
N ILE A 98 1.64 10.24 -2.22
CA ILE A 98 2.74 9.96 -1.29
C ILE A 98 4.05 10.21 -2.02
N THR A 99 4.91 11.05 -1.45
CA THR A 99 6.13 11.54 -2.11
C THR A 99 7.42 11.20 -1.36
N ARG A 100 7.34 10.59 -0.18
CA ARG A 100 8.55 10.19 0.57
C ARG A 100 9.00 8.81 0.09
N PRO A 101 10.25 8.62 -0.38
CA PRO A 101 10.68 7.35 -0.98
C PRO A 101 10.43 6.11 -0.11
N LYS A 102 10.70 6.20 1.20
CA LYS A 102 10.47 5.10 2.16
C LYS A 102 8.98 4.72 2.24
N GLU A 103 8.10 5.72 2.31
CA GLU A 103 6.64 5.52 2.37
C GLU A 103 6.08 5.02 1.03
N MET A 104 6.58 5.55 -0.09
CA MET A 104 6.21 5.09 -1.43
C MET A 104 6.56 3.61 -1.62
N LYS A 105 7.78 3.21 -1.24
CA LYS A 105 8.20 1.79 -1.24
C LYS A 105 7.25 0.93 -0.40
N LEU A 106 6.92 1.40 0.81
CA LEU A 106 6.00 0.71 1.70
C LEU A 106 4.62 0.49 1.06
N VAL A 107 4.06 1.55 0.50
CA VAL A 107 2.73 1.54 -0.12
C VAL A 107 2.71 0.69 -1.39
N VAL A 108 3.77 0.72 -2.21
CA VAL A 108 3.93 -0.15 -3.38
C VAL A 108 3.91 -1.62 -2.97
N VAL A 109 4.71 -1.99 -1.96
CA VAL A 109 4.81 -3.37 -1.49
C VAL A 109 3.48 -3.83 -0.88
N ALA A 110 2.87 -3.01 -0.02
CA ALA A 110 1.59 -3.33 0.59
C ALA A 110 0.47 -3.47 -0.46
N THR A 111 0.36 -2.52 -1.39
CA THR A 111 -0.66 -2.57 -2.45
C THR A 111 -0.44 -3.78 -3.37
N THR A 112 0.82 -4.14 -3.65
CA THR A 112 1.15 -5.35 -4.41
C THR A 112 0.64 -6.59 -3.71
N LYS A 113 0.90 -6.73 -2.39
CA LYS A 113 0.35 -7.82 -1.58
C LYS A 113 -1.18 -7.84 -1.64
N LEU A 114 -1.83 -6.68 -1.49
CA LEU A 114 -3.30 -6.59 -1.57
C LEU A 114 -3.82 -7.17 -2.89
N ILE A 115 -3.27 -6.75 -4.04
CA ILE A 115 -3.75 -7.19 -5.36
C ILE A 115 -3.33 -8.63 -5.70
N THR A 116 -2.38 -9.23 -5.00
CA THR A 116 -1.95 -10.63 -5.22
C THR A 116 -2.54 -11.63 -4.24
N GLU A 117 -3.00 -11.18 -3.08
CA GLU A 117 -3.34 -12.08 -1.95
C GLU A 117 -4.76 -11.85 -1.42
N THR A 118 -5.39 -10.68 -1.64
CA THR A 118 -6.75 -10.41 -1.12
C THR A 118 -7.84 -11.07 -1.96
N PRO A 119 -8.66 -11.99 -1.42
CA PRO A 119 -9.64 -12.73 -2.21
C PRO A 119 -10.60 -11.84 -3.01
N TRP A 120 -11.14 -10.78 -2.40
CA TRP A 120 -12.07 -9.86 -3.07
C TRP A 120 -11.46 -9.15 -4.29
N LEU A 121 -10.15 -8.85 -4.27
CA LEU A 121 -9.45 -8.23 -5.42
C LEU A 121 -9.13 -9.23 -6.53
N LEU A 122 -9.16 -10.53 -6.23
CA LEU A 122 -8.91 -11.60 -7.20
C LEU A 122 -10.20 -12.07 -7.90
N GLU A 123 -11.37 -11.58 -7.46
CA GLU A 123 -12.64 -11.88 -8.10
C GLU A 123 -12.80 -11.11 -9.42
N PRO A 124 -13.42 -11.71 -10.46
CA PRO A 124 -13.66 -11.04 -11.73
C PRO A 124 -14.46 -9.72 -11.62
N SER A 125 -15.36 -9.62 -10.62
CA SER A 125 -16.15 -8.41 -10.32
C SER A 125 -15.29 -7.21 -9.91
N SER A 126 -14.07 -7.44 -9.44
CA SER A 126 -13.16 -6.43 -8.91
C SER A 126 -12.04 -6.08 -9.88
N SER A 127 -12.11 -6.53 -11.15
CA SER A 127 -11.05 -6.32 -12.16
C SER A 127 -10.67 -4.85 -12.33
N ILE A 128 -11.65 -3.95 -12.30
CA ILE A 128 -11.44 -2.51 -12.41
C ILE A 128 -10.64 -1.95 -11.23
N HIS A 129 -10.92 -2.42 -10.01
CA HIS A 129 -10.20 -2.00 -8.80
C HIS A 129 -8.78 -2.55 -8.81
N TRP A 130 -8.62 -3.81 -9.20
CA TRP A 130 -7.32 -4.44 -9.38
C TRP A 130 -6.46 -3.69 -10.39
N GLY A 131 -7.02 -3.35 -11.56
CA GLY A 131 -6.31 -2.62 -12.61
C GLY A 131 -5.89 -1.22 -12.20
N LYS A 132 -6.78 -0.45 -11.55
CA LYS A 132 -6.46 0.89 -11.01
C LYS A 132 -5.34 0.86 -9.97
N LEU A 133 -5.35 -0.14 -9.08
CA LEU A 133 -4.29 -0.29 -8.08
C LEU A 133 -2.95 -0.65 -8.74
N LEU A 134 -2.96 -1.54 -9.74
CA LEU A 134 -1.76 -1.86 -10.50
C LEU A 134 -1.23 -0.61 -11.23
N ASP A 135 -2.10 0.17 -11.87
CA ASP A 135 -1.73 1.41 -12.54
C ASP A 135 -1.00 2.39 -11.60
N ASN A 136 -1.55 2.56 -10.40
CA ASN A 136 -0.94 3.38 -9.36
C ASN A 136 0.39 2.79 -8.85
N ILE A 137 0.51 1.46 -8.71
CA ILE A 137 1.76 0.79 -8.35
C ILE A 137 2.85 1.12 -9.38
N ILE A 138 2.56 0.99 -10.68
CA ILE A 138 3.53 1.26 -11.74
C ILE A 138 3.91 2.73 -11.78
N THR A 139 2.95 3.62 -11.57
CA THR A 139 3.20 5.07 -11.45
C THR A 139 4.16 5.39 -10.32
N LEU A 140 3.92 4.89 -9.10
CA LEU A 140 4.77 5.15 -7.93
C LEU A 140 6.16 4.54 -8.09
N VAL A 141 6.25 3.33 -8.62
CA VAL A 141 7.53 2.66 -8.88
C VAL A 141 8.38 3.45 -9.87
N SER A 142 7.77 4.01 -10.91
CA SER A 142 8.46 4.88 -11.89
C SER A 142 8.92 6.21 -11.29
N GLN A 143 8.23 6.70 -10.26
CA GLN A 143 8.65 7.90 -9.53
C GLN A 143 9.85 7.62 -8.62
N LEU A 144 9.85 6.48 -7.91
CA LEU A 144 10.98 6.03 -7.09
C LEU A 144 12.29 5.94 -7.88
N GLU A 145 12.24 5.51 -9.14
CA GLU A 145 13.42 5.50 -10.02
C GLU A 145 13.98 6.91 -10.26
N LYS A 146 13.12 7.90 -10.51
CA LYS A 146 13.55 9.27 -10.82
C LYS A 146 14.24 9.93 -9.63
N GLU A 147 13.75 9.69 -8.41
CA GLU A 147 14.33 10.23 -7.19
C GLU A 147 15.68 9.59 -6.85
N SER A 148 15.87 8.29 -7.15
CA SER A 148 17.14 7.60 -6.90
C SER A 148 18.32 8.07 -7.77
N VAL A 149 18.06 8.80 -8.86
CA VAL A 149 19.08 9.31 -9.80
C VAL A 149 19.56 10.72 -9.41
N VAL A 150 18.85 11.41 -8.51
CA VAL A 150 19.25 12.71 -7.98
C VAL A 150 20.08 12.47 -6.72
N GLU A 151 21.39 12.27 -6.87
CA GLU A 151 22.34 12.21 -5.75
C GLU A 151 22.27 13.51 -4.94
N GLU A 152 21.62 13.48 -3.77
CA GLU A 152 21.78 14.55 -2.77
C GLU A 152 23.07 14.33 -1.95
N PRO A 153 23.80 15.41 -1.61
CA PRO A 153 25.01 15.32 -0.80
C PRO A 153 24.67 14.82 0.61
N GLU A 154 25.46 13.85 1.10
CA GLU A 154 25.34 13.25 2.43
C GLU A 154 25.25 14.33 3.53
N SER A 155 24.04 14.57 4.02
CA SER A 155 23.83 15.40 5.22
C SER A 155 24.21 14.59 6.46
N PRO A 156 24.75 15.20 7.53
CA PRO A 156 25.30 14.47 8.67
C PRO A 156 24.22 13.65 9.37
N GLU A 157 24.45 12.34 9.45
CA GLU A 157 23.61 11.34 10.12
C GLU A 157 23.41 11.69 11.59
N ILE A 158 22.35 12.42 11.92
CA ILE A 158 21.90 12.59 13.29
C ILE A 158 20.43 12.17 13.35
N LEU A 159 20.23 10.92 13.80
CA LEU A 159 18.98 10.30 14.28
C LEU A 159 17.89 9.97 13.24
N GLN A 160 18.21 9.26 12.17
CA GLN A 160 17.20 8.52 11.37
C GLN A 160 17.42 7.01 11.42
N ASN A 161 17.45 6.44 12.62
CA ASN A 161 17.42 4.99 12.80
C ASN A 161 15.97 4.49 12.90
N GLU A 162 15.07 5.04 12.08
CA GLU A 162 13.79 4.36 11.81
C GLU A 162 14.13 3.13 10.98
N ALA A 163 14.09 1.95 11.62
CA ALA A 163 14.36 0.69 10.97
C ALA A 163 13.43 0.55 9.75
N ASP A 164 13.98 0.33 8.55
CA ASP A 164 13.16 0.10 7.36
C ASP A 164 12.35 -1.21 7.58
N PRO A 165 11.00 -1.14 7.68
CA PRO A 165 10.17 -2.32 7.87
C PRO A 165 10.30 -3.32 6.69
N LEU A 166 10.84 -2.85 5.56
CA LEU A 166 11.04 -3.58 4.32
C LEU A 166 12.51 -3.71 3.94
N ARG A 167 13.42 -3.76 4.92
CA ARG A 167 14.87 -3.96 4.69
C ARG A 167 15.21 -5.17 3.81
N GLU A 168 14.36 -6.19 3.80
CA GLU A 168 14.55 -7.40 2.98
C GLU A 168 14.19 -7.17 1.50
N ILE A 169 13.34 -6.18 1.21
CA ILE A 169 12.95 -5.82 -0.15
C ILE A 169 13.85 -4.70 -0.63
N THR A 170 14.94 -5.05 -1.30
CA THR A 170 15.90 -4.06 -1.81
C THR A 170 15.44 -3.40 -3.11
N ASP A 171 14.76 -4.15 -3.97
CA ASP A 171 14.27 -3.68 -5.26
C ASP A 171 12.74 -3.80 -5.35
N PRO A 172 11.98 -2.71 -5.16
CA PRO A 172 10.52 -2.74 -5.22
C PRO A 172 9.99 -3.10 -6.61
N LYS A 173 10.72 -2.79 -7.69
CA LYS A 173 10.31 -3.19 -9.05
C LYS A 173 10.31 -4.69 -9.21
N LYS A 174 11.42 -5.31 -8.79
CA LYS A 174 11.57 -6.76 -8.80
C LYS A 174 10.49 -7.42 -7.96
N PHE A 175 10.21 -6.88 -6.77
CA PHE A 175 9.14 -7.39 -5.91
C PHE A 175 7.77 -7.38 -6.59
N VAL A 176 7.43 -6.29 -7.28
CA VAL A 176 6.16 -6.15 -8.03
C VAL A 176 6.06 -7.21 -9.11
N VAL A 177 7.06 -7.31 -10.00
CA VAL A 177 6.99 -8.25 -11.13
C VAL A 177 7.11 -9.72 -10.70
N ASP A 178 7.85 -10.01 -9.63
CA ASP A 178 7.94 -11.36 -9.06
C ASP A 178 6.59 -11.78 -8.46
N SER A 179 5.89 -10.87 -7.77
CA SER A 179 4.60 -11.16 -7.14
C SER A 179 3.49 -11.30 -8.17
N LEU A 180 3.42 -10.40 -9.15
CA LEU A 180 2.49 -10.51 -10.28
C LEU A 180 2.77 -11.73 -11.16
N GLY A 181 4.03 -12.08 -11.39
CA GLY A 181 4.41 -13.26 -12.16
C GLY A 181 3.95 -14.57 -11.49
N ARG A 182 4.08 -14.65 -10.15
CA ARG A 182 3.55 -15.77 -9.36
C ARG A 182 2.02 -15.84 -9.46
N LEU A 183 1.33 -14.71 -9.33
CA LEU A 183 -0.12 -14.62 -9.45
C LEU A 183 -0.60 -15.06 -10.85
N SER A 184 0.00 -14.52 -11.91
CA SER A 184 -0.37 -14.82 -13.31
C SER A 184 -0.10 -16.29 -13.67
N SER A 185 0.98 -16.88 -13.14
CA SER A 185 1.26 -18.31 -13.32
C SER A 185 0.21 -19.22 -12.67
N GLY A 186 -0.42 -18.77 -11.58
CA GLY A 186 -1.50 -19.49 -10.91
C GLY A 186 -2.85 -19.42 -11.63
N SER A 187 -3.08 -18.35 -12.40
CA SER A 187 -4.32 -18.11 -13.16
C SER A 187 -4.04 -17.59 -14.58
N PRO A 188 -3.51 -18.43 -15.49
CA PRO A 188 -3.08 -18.00 -16.81
C PRO A 188 -4.21 -17.39 -17.64
N GLY A 189 -3.93 -16.27 -18.31
CA GLY A 189 -4.84 -15.62 -19.26
C GLY A 189 -5.84 -14.63 -18.68
N ILE A 190 -5.97 -14.53 -17.35
CA ILE A 190 -6.88 -13.58 -16.70
C ILE A 190 -6.29 -12.17 -16.65
N TYR A 191 -5.14 -12.02 -16.01
CA TYR A 191 -4.53 -10.70 -15.77
C TYR A 191 -4.08 -9.94 -17.02
N PRO A 192 -3.60 -10.58 -18.10
CA PRO A 192 -3.27 -9.86 -19.33
C PRO A 192 -4.44 -9.02 -19.87
N GLN A 193 -5.66 -9.57 -19.82
CA GLN A 193 -6.85 -8.87 -20.28
C GLN A 193 -7.20 -7.70 -19.34
N ILE A 194 -7.18 -7.93 -18.03
CA ILE A 194 -7.43 -6.90 -17.01
C ILE A 194 -6.45 -5.73 -17.17
N ILE A 195 -5.16 -6.02 -17.42
CA ILE A 195 -4.13 -5.01 -17.65
C ILE A 195 -4.47 -4.15 -18.87
N VAL A 196 -4.81 -4.78 -19.99
CA VAL A 196 -5.15 -4.06 -21.22
C VAL A 196 -6.39 -3.16 -21.04
N GLU A 197 -7.39 -3.62 -20.27
CA GLU A 197 -8.66 -2.92 -20.07
C GLU A 197 -8.62 -1.80 -19.03
N HIS A 198 -7.78 -1.91 -17.99
CA HIS A 198 -7.88 -1.07 -16.79
C HIS A 198 -6.59 -0.38 -16.35
N VAL A 199 -5.47 -0.60 -17.03
CA VAL A 199 -4.19 0.10 -16.79
C VAL A 199 -3.94 1.10 -17.92
N GLU A 200 -3.40 2.28 -17.64
CA GLU A 200 -3.10 3.27 -18.67
C GLU A 200 -2.00 2.78 -19.63
N GLU A 201 -2.09 3.14 -20.93
CA GLU A 201 -1.17 2.65 -21.96
C GLU A 201 0.31 2.94 -21.64
N GLY A 202 0.60 4.08 -20.99
CA GLY A 202 1.96 4.42 -20.54
C GLY A 202 2.48 3.46 -19.47
N ASN A 203 1.62 3.10 -18.51
CA ASN A 203 1.94 2.16 -17.45
C ASN A 203 1.98 0.71 -17.95
N GLN A 204 1.16 0.33 -18.94
CA GLN A 204 1.26 -0.96 -19.62
C GLN A 204 2.65 -1.15 -20.28
N LYS A 205 3.13 -0.14 -21.01
CA LYS A 205 4.47 -0.16 -21.63
C LYS A 205 5.57 -0.25 -20.59
N THR A 206 5.44 0.48 -19.49
CA THR A 206 6.39 0.46 -18.39
C THR A 206 6.43 -0.93 -17.72
N LEU A 207 5.26 -1.52 -17.46
CA LEU A 207 5.17 -2.87 -16.91
C LEU A 207 5.82 -3.91 -17.84
N LEU A 208 5.60 -3.82 -19.15
CA LEU A 208 6.26 -4.68 -20.14
C LEU A 208 7.79 -4.55 -20.09
N GLN A 209 8.32 -3.32 -20.04
CA GLN A 209 9.75 -3.07 -19.90
C GLN A 209 10.32 -3.68 -18.60
N LEU A 210 9.60 -3.54 -17.48
CA LEU A 210 9.98 -4.16 -16.21
C LEU A 210 9.98 -5.69 -16.33
N CYS A 211 8.97 -6.29 -16.97
CA CYS A 211 8.91 -7.73 -17.21
C CYS A 211 10.13 -8.23 -17.99
N ASP A 212 10.54 -7.51 -19.04
CA ASP A 212 11.71 -7.84 -19.84
C ASP A 212 13.01 -7.74 -19.03
N VAL A 213 13.18 -6.65 -18.27
CA VAL A 213 14.37 -6.40 -17.42
C VAL A 213 14.56 -7.51 -16.39
N TYR A 214 13.48 -7.96 -15.75
CA TYR A 214 13.53 -8.98 -14.70
C TYR A 214 13.26 -10.41 -15.22
N ASN A 215 13.10 -10.60 -16.53
CA ASN A 215 12.78 -11.88 -17.17
C ASN A 215 11.58 -12.57 -16.51
N ARG A 216 10.45 -11.85 -16.49
CA ARG A 216 9.15 -12.33 -15.96
C ARG A 216 8.09 -12.29 -17.05
N ARG A 217 7.14 -13.24 -16.95
CA ARG A 217 5.95 -13.29 -17.81
C ARG A 217 4.72 -13.07 -16.95
N ILE A 218 4.06 -11.94 -17.18
CA ILE A 218 2.77 -11.57 -16.55
C ILE A 218 1.71 -11.46 -17.63
N VAL A 219 2.12 -10.91 -18.77
CA VAL A 219 1.43 -10.69 -20.04
C VAL A 219 2.01 -11.59 -21.14
#